data_AF-A0A929CRZ2-F1
#
_entry.id   AF-A0A929CRZ2-F1
#
_cell.length_a   1.000
_cell.length_b   1.000
_cell.length_c   1.000
_cell.angle_alpha   90.00
_cell.angle_beta   90.00
_cell.angle_gamma   90.00
#
_symmetry.space_group_name_H-M   'P 1'
#
loop_
_entity.id
_entity.type
_entity.pdbx_description
1 polymer ?
#
loop_
_entity_poly.entity_id
_entity_poly.type
_entity_poly.pdbx_seq_one_letter_code
_entity_poly.pdbx_strand_id
1 'polypeptide(L)'
;MKKNILLIYSYIKNHLSAVSICLVIICVIIANNKFNFWKVDGRIIAHDVIQYYGYLPASFIYKDLTLGFKNDNPEFFKNKLYGRSLKNGNTVFKMTMGMSFLYLPFFYGGHVYAKLSDYPDDGYSVPYKKALIASAIFYLTIGFIITRKILKKFYSETVTSITIICIGLGTNLYFYSVLEPAMSHVYSFFLVSLF
;
A
#
# COMPACT_ATOMS: atom_id res chain seq x y z
N MET A 1 -37.58 -12.35 19.91
CA MET A 1 -37.13 -11.84 18.58
C MET A 1 -36.95 -10.32 18.52
N LYS A 2 -37.98 -9.49 18.75
CA LYS A 2 -37.88 -8.00 18.66
C LYS A 2 -36.80 -7.35 19.55
N LYS A 3 -36.61 -7.84 20.79
CA LYS A 3 -35.63 -7.29 21.74
C LYS A 3 -34.17 -7.47 21.28
N ASN A 4 -33.86 -8.60 20.63
CA ASN A 4 -32.52 -8.88 20.10
C ASN A 4 -32.20 -7.99 18.89
N ILE A 5 -33.19 -7.71 18.04
CA ILE A 5 -33.04 -6.80 16.89
C ILE A 5 -32.76 -5.37 17.36
N LEU A 6 -33.46 -4.90 18.40
CA LEU A 6 -33.25 -3.58 19.00
C LEU A 6 -31.87 -3.44 19.66
N LEU A 7 -31.38 -4.48 20.33
CA LEU A 7 -30.03 -4.51 20.91
C LEU A 7 -28.95 -4.45 19.82
N ILE A 8 -29.09 -5.24 18.76
CA ILE A 8 -28.17 -5.23 17.61
C ILE A 8 -28.18 -3.85 16.93
N TYR A 9 -29.36 -3.26 16.71
CA TYR A 9 -29.48 -1.93 16.11
C TYR A 9 -28.81 -0.85 16.98
N SER A 10 -29.02 -0.87 18.29
CA SER A 10 -28.39 0.07 19.22
C SER A 10 -26.86 -0.08 19.23
N TYR A 11 -26.35 -1.31 19.21
CA TYR A 11 -24.92 -1.59 19.13
C TYR A 11 -24.32 -1.07 17.82
N ILE A 12 -24.91 -1.39 16.67
CA ILE A 12 -24.44 -0.92 15.35
C ILE A 12 -24.45 0.61 15.31
N LYS A 13 -25.49 1.26 15.82
CA LYS A 13 -25.57 2.73 15.88
C LYS A 13 -24.41 3.35 16.66
N ASN A 14 -23.95 2.70 17.73
CA ASN A 14 -22.81 3.16 18.52
C ASN A 14 -21.45 2.88 17.87
N HIS A 15 -21.41 2.04 16.83
CA HIS A 15 -20.20 1.64 16.12
C HIS A 15 -20.24 1.91 14.61
N LEU A 16 -21.17 2.76 14.15
CA LEU A 16 -21.44 3.00 12.74
C LEU A 16 -20.19 3.44 11.97
N SER A 17 -19.37 4.30 12.56
CA SER A 17 -18.13 4.75 11.92
C SER A 17 -17.10 3.62 11.77
N ALA A 18 -17.07 2.62 12.65
CA ALA A 18 -16.21 1.45 12.47
C ALA A 18 -16.72 0.55 11.33
N VAL A 19 -18.04 0.39 11.21
CA VAL A 19 -18.67 -0.31 10.08
C VAL A 19 -18.32 0.38 8.75
N SER A 20 -18.30 1.72 8.73
CA SER A 20 -17.87 2.49 7.55
C SER A 20 -16.43 2.23 7.15
N ILE A 21 -15.50 2.10 8.11
CA ILE A 21 -14.11 1.73 7.79
C ILE A 21 -14.11 0.35 7.12
N CYS A 22 -14.77 -0.66 7.73
CA CYS A 22 -14.85 -1.99 7.15
C CYS A 22 -15.44 -1.98 5.74
N LEU A 23 -16.51 -1.21 5.51
CA LEU A 23 -17.11 -1.03 4.20
C LEU A 23 -16.10 -0.49 3.18
N VAL A 24 -15.40 0.60 3.50
CA VAL A 24 -14.38 1.20 2.62
C VAL A 24 -13.29 0.19 2.30
N ILE A 25 -12.75 -0.49 3.31
CA ILE A 25 -11.67 -1.47 3.13
C ILE A 25 -12.13 -2.67 2.29
N ILE A 26 -13.36 -3.18 2.52
CA ILE A 26 -13.94 -4.25 1.70
C ILE A 26 -14.10 -3.78 0.25
N CYS A 27 -14.60 -2.57 0.00
CA CYS A 27 -14.69 -2.01 -1.35
C CYS A 27 -13.32 -1.94 -2.04
N VAL A 28 -12.28 -1.47 -1.33
CA VAL A 28 -10.90 -1.41 -1.84
C VAL A 28 -10.35 -2.80 -2.15
N ILE A 29 -10.57 -3.78 -1.26
CA ILE A 29 -10.14 -5.18 -1.47
C ILE A 29 -10.84 -5.77 -2.70
N ILE A 30 -12.16 -5.62 -2.80
CA ILE A 30 -12.95 -6.11 -3.94
C ILE A 30 -12.45 -5.47 -5.23
N ALA A 31 -12.22 -4.15 -5.23
CA ALA A 31 -11.76 -3.43 -6.41
C ALA A 31 -10.37 -3.88 -6.85
N ASN A 32 -9.41 -3.99 -5.92
CA ASN A 32 -8.09 -4.55 -6.20
C ASN A 32 -8.21 -5.95 -6.84
N ASN A 33 -9.06 -6.82 -6.28
CA ASN A 33 -9.29 -8.15 -6.81
C ASN A 33 -9.98 -8.19 -8.18
N LYS A 34 -10.82 -7.20 -8.48
CA LYS A 34 -11.44 -7.08 -9.79
C LYS A 34 -10.42 -6.65 -10.84
N PHE A 35 -9.59 -5.66 -10.53
CA PHE A 35 -8.61 -5.12 -11.49
C PHE A 35 -7.40 -6.03 -11.72
N ASN A 36 -6.99 -6.83 -10.72
CA ASN A 36 -5.87 -7.78 -10.83
C ASN A 36 -4.54 -7.17 -11.30
N PHE A 37 -4.28 -5.89 -11.02
CA PHE A 37 -3.09 -5.20 -11.51
C PHE A 37 -1.76 -5.80 -11.04
N TRP A 38 -1.75 -6.58 -9.96
CA TRP A 38 -0.56 -7.34 -9.55
C TRP A 38 -0.12 -8.40 -10.58
N LYS A 39 -0.99 -8.80 -11.51
CA LYS A 39 -0.63 -9.72 -12.60
C LYS A 39 0.02 -9.02 -13.79
N VAL A 40 -0.13 -7.70 -13.88
CA VAL A 40 0.35 -6.91 -15.02
C VAL A 40 1.68 -6.23 -14.63
N ASP A 41 2.67 -6.31 -15.49
CA ASP A 41 3.95 -5.64 -15.30
C ASP A 41 3.82 -4.13 -15.47
N GLY A 42 4.61 -3.37 -14.69
CA GLY A 42 4.59 -1.91 -14.74
C GLY A 42 3.31 -1.25 -14.22
N ARG A 43 2.47 -1.96 -13.45
CA ARG A 43 1.26 -1.39 -12.82
C ARG A 43 1.41 -1.09 -11.34
N ILE A 44 1.81 -2.07 -10.53
CA ILE A 44 1.97 -1.87 -9.08
C ILE A 44 3.30 -1.18 -8.74
N ILE A 45 4.39 -1.66 -9.32
CA ILE A 45 5.71 -1.05 -9.22
C ILE A 45 5.91 -0.27 -10.52
N ALA A 46 5.54 1.01 -10.50
CA ALA A 46 5.47 1.89 -11.66
C ALA A 46 5.86 3.33 -11.29
N HIS A 47 6.21 4.15 -12.28
CA HIS A 47 6.55 5.56 -12.08
C HIS A 47 7.54 5.77 -10.92
N ASP A 48 7.23 6.65 -9.97
CA ASP A 48 8.10 6.93 -8.82
C ASP A 48 8.23 5.74 -7.87
N VAL A 49 7.26 4.82 -7.84
CA VAL A 49 7.32 3.60 -7.02
C VAL A 49 8.53 2.76 -7.37
N ILE A 50 8.99 2.76 -8.63
CA ILE A 50 10.23 2.07 -9.04
C ILE A 50 11.41 2.51 -8.17
N GLN A 51 11.47 3.81 -7.84
CA GLN A 51 12.58 4.39 -7.07
C GLN A 51 12.33 4.31 -5.57
N TYR A 52 11.09 4.43 -5.11
CA TYR A 52 10.71 4.21 -3.71
C TYR A 52 10.94 2.76 -3.28
N TYR A 53 10.59 1.82 -4.13
CA TYR A 53 10.64 0.39 -3.84
C TYR A 53 12.04 -0.17 -4.07
N GLY A 54 12.75 0.29 -5.10
CA GLY A 54 14.01 -0.29 -5.58
C GLY A 54 15.12 -0.45 -4.53
N TYR A 55 15.13 0.38 -3.48
CA TYR A 55 16.04 0.21 -2.34
C TYR A 55 15.94 -1.16 -1.68
N LEU A 56 14.74 -1.76 -1.63
CA LEU A 56 14.51 -3.05 -0.99
C LEU A 56 15.19 -4.21 -1.73
N PRO A 57 14.88 -4.50 -3.02
CA PRO A 57 15.59 -5.54 -3.74
C PRO A 57 17.09 -5.23 -3.85
N ALA A 58 17.48 -3.97 -4.08
CA ALA A 58 18.89 -3.59 -4.16
C ALA A 58 19.65 -3.92 -2.86
N SER A 59 19.05 -3.68 -1.68
CA SER A 59 19.70 -3.96 -0.39
C SER A 59 19.66 -5.43 0.01
N PHE A 60 18.49 -6.08 -0.10
CA PHE A 60 18.25 -7.38 0.53
C PHE A 60 18.43 -8.57 -0.41
N ILE A 61 18.27 -8.37 -1.73
CA ILE A 61 18.35 -9.45 -2.72
C ILE A 61 19.69 -9.34 -3.46
N TYR A 62 19.92 -8.20 -4.13
CA TYR A 62 21.09 -8.02 -4.99
C TYR A 62 22.34 -7.52 -4.24
N LYS A 63 22.17 -7.01 -3.01
CA LYS A 63 23.24 -6.50 -2.14
C LYS A 63 24.13 -5.44 -2.81
N ASP A 64 23.53 -4.60 -3.66
CA ASP A 64 24.20 -3.55 -4.42
C ASP A 64 23.29 -2.33 -4.60
N LEU A 65 23.58 -1.26 -3.85
CA LEU A 65 22.87 0.02 -3.92
C LEU A 65 23.32 0.92 -5.09
N THR A 66 24.41 0.58 -5.77
CA THR A 66 24.91 1.30 -6.96
C THR A 66 24.20 0.87 -8.25
N LEU A 67 23.31 -0.12 -8.15
CA LEU A 67 22.47 -0.65 -9.21
C LEU A 67 23.29 -1.19 -10.39
N GLY A 68 24.49 -1.70 -10.14
CA GLY A 68 25.34 -2.35 -11.14
C GLY A 68 24.75 -3.67 -11.63
N PHE A 69 24.11 -4.43 -10.73
CA PHE A 69 23.43 -5.70 -11.03
C PHE A 69 22.39 -5.62 -12.17
N LYS A 70 21.87 -4.42 -12.46
CA LYS A 70 20.92 -4.24 -13.58
C LYS A 70 21.54 -4.58 -14.94
N ASN A 71 22.87 -4.50 -15.05
CA ASN A 71 23.60 -4.77 -16.28
C ASN A 71 23.74 -6.28 -16.55
N ASP A 72 23.56 -7.12 -15.52
CA ASP A 72 23.64 -8.58 -15.66
C ASP A 72 22.43 -9.13 -16.43
N ASN A 73 21.26 -8.46 -16.31
CA ASN A 73 20.06 -8.77 -17.08
C ASN A 73 19.29 -7.49 -17.47
N PRO A 74 19.77 -6.74 -18.47
CA PRO A 74 19.20 -5.44 -18.85
C PRO A 74 17.73 -5.53 -19.29
N GLU A 75 17.35 -6.63 -19.93
CA GLU A 75 15.97 -6.84 -20.40
C GLU A 75 15.01 -7.04 -19.24
N PHE A 76 15.40 -7.83 -18.22
CA PHE A 76 14.57 -8.05 -17.04
C PHE A 76 14.32 -6.77 -16.25
N PHE A 77 15.36 -5.94 -16.06
CA PHE A 77 15.28 -4.72 -15.25
C PHE A 77 14.74 -3.51 -16.01
N LYS A 78 14.57 -3.61 -17.33
CA LYS A 78 13.87 -2.62 -18.14
C LYS A 78 12.49 -2.36 -17.52
N ASN A 79 12.17 -1.09 -17.26
CA ASN A 79 10.93 -0.67 -16.58
C ASN A 79 10.74 -1.11 -15.11
N LYS A 80 11.71 -1.80 -14.49
CA LYS A 80 11.65 -2.22 -13.07
C LYS A 80 12.61 -1.46 -12.17
N LEU A 81 13.68 -0.91 -12.74
CA LEU A 81 14.67 -0.10 -12.05
C LEU A 81 15.10 1.07 -12.92
N TYR A 82 15.01 2.27 -12.36
CA TYR A 82 15.55 3.48 -12.95
C TYR A 82 16.29 4.27 -11.88
N GLY A 83 17.43 4.83 -12.27
CA GLY A 83 18.23 5.70 -11.44
C GLY A 83 19.00 6.68 -12.29
N ARG A 84 19.59 7.68 -11.63
CA ARG A 84 20.43 8.69 -12.26
C ARG A 84 21.86 8.20 -12.31
N SER A 85 22.44 8.14 -13.51
CA SER A 85 23.86 7.87 -13.68
C SER A 85 24.70 9.05 -13.19
N LEU A 86 25.77 8.75 -12.47
CA LEU A 86 26.73 9.70 -11.92
C LEU A 86 28.00 9.72 -12.77
N LYS A 87 28.82 10.77 -12.62
CA LYS A 87 30.09 10.93 -13.35
C LYS A 87 31.12 9.82 -13.04
N ASN A 88 31.00 9.17 -11.88
CA ASN A 88 31.87 8.08 -11.46
C ASN A 88 31.41 6.70 -11.98
N GLY A 89 30.42 6.64 -12.88
CA GLY A 89 29.89 5.40 -13.46
C GLY A 89 28.78 4.72 -12.65
N ASN A 90 28.57 5.12 -11.40
CA ASN A 90 27.52 4.54 -10.54
C ASN A 90 26.13 5.05 -10.92
N THR A 91 25.09 4.26 -10.60
CA THR A 91 23.70 4.70 -10.72
C THR A 91 23.06 4.77 -9.32
N VAL A 92 22.30 5.83 -9.04
CA VAL A 92 21.58 5.96 -7.76
C VAL A 92 20.11 6.28 -7.98
N PHE A 93 19.25 5.90 -7.04
CA PHE A 93 17.85 6.34 -7.05
C PHE A 93 17.76 7.86 -6.89
N LYS A 94 16.86 8.51 -7.64
CA LYS A 94 16.59 9.96 -7.51
C LYS A 94 15.74 10.26 -6.27
N MET A 95 14.82 9.36 -5.94
CA MET A 95 13.91 9.51 -4.80
C MET A 95 14.53 8.96 -3.51
N THR A 96 14.07 9.46 -2.36
CA THR A 96 14.54 8.99 -1.04
C THR A 96 13.88 7.65 -0.64
N MET A 97 14.50 6.97 0.32
CA MET A 97 14.10 5.62 0.79
C MET A 97 12.96 5.60 1.82
N GLY A 98 12.31 6.74 2.11
CA GLY A 98 11.30 6.84 3.18
C GLY A 98 10.15 5.84 3.02
N MET A 99 9.67 5.67 1.79
CA MET A 99 8.64 4.69 1.46
C MET A 99 9.11 3.24 1.61
N SER A 100 10.39 2.95 1.33
CA SER A 100 10.97 1.62 1.47
C SER A 100 10.82 1.08 2.89
N PHE A 101 10.96 1.95 3.90
CA PHE A 101 10.78 1.55 5.30
C PHE A 101 9.34 1.10 5.59
N LEU A 102 8.34 1.77 5.03
CA LEU A 102 6.94 1.40 5.24
C LEU A 102 6.59 0.11 4.52
N TYR A 103 7.17 -0.13 3.34
CA TYR A 103 7.00 -1.37 2.59
C TYR A 103 7.75 -2.56 3.23
N LEU A 104 8.87 -2.32 3.91
CA LEU A 104 9.82 -3.33 4.39
C LEU A 104 9.16 -4.56 5.07
N PRO A 105 8.27 -4.42 6.07
CA PRO A 105 7.68 -5.60 6.72
C PRO A 105 6.87 -6.46 5.75
N PHE A 106 6.17 -5.84 4.79
CA PHE A 106 5.39 -6.55 3.78
C PHE A 106 6.29 -7.15 2.70
N PHE A 107 7.30 -6.41 2.25
CA PHE A 107 8.31 -6.92 1.32
C PHE A 107 8.96 -8.18 1.85
N TYR A 108 9.34 -8.22 3.12
CA TYR A 108 9.91 -9.41 3.74
C TYR A 108 8.94 -10.59 3.70
N GLY A 109 7.66 -10.37 4.04
CA GLY A 109 6.63 -11.40 3.91
C GLY A 109 6.46 -11.90 2.47
N GLY A 110 6.47 -10.99 1.49
CA GLY A 110 6.44 -11.33 0.06
C GLY A 110 7.67 -12.11 -0.40
N HIS A 111 8.86 -11.74 0.10
CA HIS A 111 10.12 -12.41 -0.21
C HIS A 111 10.16 -13.83 0.35
N VAL A 112 9.75 -14.01 1.62
CA VAL A 112 9.64 -15.33 2.25
C VAL A 112 8.63 -16.20 1.49
N TYR A 113 7.46 -15.65 1.13
CA TYR A 113 6.47 -16.38 0.35
C TYR A 113 7.02 -16.80 -1.03
N ALA A 114 7.72 -15.90 -1.73
CA ALA A 114 8.34 -16.22 -3.02
C ALA A 114 9.34 -17.37 -2.89
N LYS A 115 10.22 -17.34 -1.88
CA LYS A 115 11.20 -18.41 -1.60
C LYS A 115 10.59 -19.77 -1.27
N LEU A 116 9.41 -19.78 -0.65
CA LEU A 116 8.71 -21.01 -0.25
C LEU A 116 7.74 -21.53 -1.32
N SER A 117 7.68 -20.87 -2.49
CA SER A 117 6.76 -21.22 -3.58
C SER A 117 7.48 -21.21 -4.92
N ASP A 118 6.76 -21.51 -6.01
CA ASP A 118 7.33 -21.55 -7.37
C ASP A 118 7.48 -20.16 -8.01
N TYR A 119 7.37 -19.08 -7.23
CA TYR A 119 7.54 -17.72 -7.72
C TYR A 119 9.02 -17.29 -7.66
N PRO A 120 9.52 -16.55 -8.66
CA PRO A 120 10.86 -15.96 -8.58
C PRO A 120 11.02 -15.08 -7.34
N ASP A 121 12.11 -15.24 -6.59
CA ASP A 121 12.45 -14.43 -5.43
C ASP A 121 13.25 -13.17 -5.78
N ASP A 122 13.02 -12.64 -6.99
CA ASP A 122 13.74 -11.55 -7.66
C ASP A 122 13.41 -10.13 -7.15
N GLY A 123 12.43 -9.99 -6.26
CA GLY A 123 11.93 -8.70 -5.76
C GLY A 123 10.80 -8.08 -6.58
N TYR A 124 10.38 -8.67 -7.69
CA TYR A 124 9.43 -8.07 -8.63
C TYR A 124 8.27 -8.99 -9.03
N SER A 125 8.37 -10.28 -8.73
CA SER A 125 7.30 -11.25 -8.98
C SER A 125 5.99 -10.96 -8.23
N VAL A 126 4.94 -11.73 -8.53
CA VAL A 126 3.58 -11.52 -8.00
C VAL A 126 3.49 -11.40 -6.47
N PRO A 127 4.19 -12.23 -5.66
CA PRO A 127 4.22 -12.09 -4.20
C PRO A 127 4.57 -10.68 -3.72
N TYR A 128 5.58 -10.03 -4.32
CA TYR A 128 6.00 -8.69 -3.95
C TYR A 128 4.95 -7.64 -4.29
N LYS A 129 4.35 -7.74 -5.47
CA LYS A 129 3.27 -6.83 -5.90
C LYS A 129 2.07 -6.96 -4.97
N LYS A 130 1.67 -8.18 -4.60
CA LYS A 130 0.59 -8.41 -3.63
C LYS A 130 0.95 -7.90 -2.23
N ALA A 131 2.19 -8.07 -1.80
CA ALA A 131 2.67 -7.54 -0.52
C ALA A 131 2.58 -6.00 -0.46
N LEU A 132 2.91 -5.30 -1.55
CA LEU A 132 2.75 -3.83 -1.62
C LEU A 132 1.28 -3.40 -1.56
N ILE A 133 0.37 -4.14 -2.19
CA ILE A 133 -1.07 -3.89 -2.07
C ILE A 133 -1.54 -4.11 -0.63
N ALA A 134 -1.10 -5.20 0.00
CA ALA A 134 -1.42 -5.49 1.40
C ALA A 134 -0.89 -4.39 2.34
N SER A 135 0.33 -3.90 2.10
CA SER A 135 0.92 -2.76 2.78
C SER A 135 0.02 -1.52 2.68
N ALA A 136 -0.42 -1.17 1.48
CA ALA A 136 -1.30 -0.02 1.26
C ALA A 136 -2.62 -0.16 2.05
N ILE A 137 -3.28 -1.32 1.96
CA ILE A 137 -4.54 -1.58 2.67
C ILE A 137 -4.33 -1.51 4.19
N PHE A 138 -3.21 -2.02 4.69
CA PHE A 138 -2.86 -1.97 6.10
C PHE A 138 -2.72 -0.53 6.60
N TYR A 139 -1.90 0.30 5.95
CA TYR A 139 -1.72 1.70 6.35
C TYR A 139 -2.99 2.52 6.15
N LEU A 140 -3.77 2.27 5.09
CA LEU A 140 -5.09 2.88 4.89
C LEU A 140 -6.01 2.60 6.08
N THR A 141 -6.06 1.34 6.53
CA THR A 141 -6.89 0.90 7.66
C THR A 141 -6.46 1.61 8.94
N ILE A 142 -5.16 1.65 9.24
CA ILE A 142 -4.65 2.33 10.44
C ILE A 142 -4.93 3.83 10.37
N GLY A 143 -4.70 4.48 9.22
CA GLY A 143 -5.02 5.90 9.01
C GLY A 143 -6.49 6.22 9.29
N PHE A 144 -7.42 5.36 8.84
CA PHE A 144 -8.83 5.52 9.15
C PHE A 144 -9.18 5.24 10.62
N ILE A 145 -8.54 4.27 11.28
CA ILE A 145 -8.74 4.02 12.71
C ILE A 145 -8.34 5.24 13.52
N ILE A 146 -7.20 5.86 13.20
CA ILE A 146 -6.73 7.07 13.88
C ILE A 146 -7.64 8.26 13.56
N THR A 147 -7.98 8.47 12.29
CA THR A 147 -8.92 9.51 11.85
C THR A 147 -10.27 9.40 12.57
N ARG A 148 -10.81 8.19 12.70
CA ARG A 148 -12.02 7.92 13.48
C ARG A 148 -11.86 8.34 14.92
N LYS A 149 -10.76 7.97 15.58
CA LYS A 149 -10.50 8.35 16.99
C LYS A 149 -10.45 9.87 17.15
N ILE A 150 -9.88 10.60 16.20
CA ILE A 150 -9.81 12.07 16.21
C ILE A 150 -11.21 12.66 16.05
N LEU A 151 -11.94 12.29 14.99
CA LEU A 151 -13.29 12.81 14.71
C LEU A 151 -14.27 12.52 15.85
N LYS A 152 -14.17 11.34 16.47
CA LYS A 152 -15.01 10.94 17.60
C LYS A 152 -14.85 11.79 18.86
N LYS A 153 -13.80 12.62 18.97
CA LYS A 153 -13.65 13.60 20.06
C LYS A 153 -14.55 14.81 19.89
N PHE A 154 -14.98 15.11 18.66
CA PHE A 154 -15.68 16.35 18.33
C PHE A 154 -17.06 16.12 17.70
N TYR A 155 -17.29 14.95 17.09
CA TYR A 155 -18.47 14.68 16.29
C TYR A 155 -19.15 13.36 16.65
N SER A 156 -20.43 13.25 16.27
CA SER A 156 -21.24 12.05 16.46
C SER A 156 -20.76 10.87 15.60
N GLU A 157 -21.23 9.65 15.92
CA GLU A 157 -20.98 8.45 15.09
C GLU A 157 -21.40 8.65 13.64
N THR A 158 -22.58 9.26 13.41
CA THR A 158 -23.13 9.47 12.06
C THR A 158 -22.26 10.42 11.24
N VAL A 159 -21.88 11.57 11.81
CA VAL A 159 -21.02 12.54 11.11
C VAL A 159 -19.67 11.91 10.81
N THR A 160 -19.06 11.26 11.80
CA THR A 160 -17.77 10.56 11.63
C THR A 160 -17.86 9.48 10.55
N SER A 161 -18.94 8.69 10.54
CA SER A 161 -19.20 7.63 9.56
C SER A 161 -19.28 8.17 8.13
N ILE A 162 -20.08 9.20 7.92
CA ILE A 162 -20.22 9.84 6.61
C ILE A 162 -18.89 10.43 6.15
N THR A 163 -18.17 11.12 7.04
CA THR A 163 -16.84 11.69 6.73
C THR A 163 -15.84 10.61 6.30
N ILE A 164 -15.79 9.47 7.00
CA ILE A 164 -14.91 8.34 6.63
C ILE A 164 -15.23 7.82 5.22
N ILE A 165 -16.53 7.65 4.90
CA ILE A 165 -16.96 7.21 3.57
C ILE A 165 -16.55 8.24 2.51
N CYS A 166 -16.81 9.53 2.76
CA CYS A 166 -16.45 10.61 1.84
C CYS A 166 -14.94 10.69 1.60
N ILE A 167 -14.11 10.55 2.63
CA ILE A 167 -12.65 10.53 2.49
C ILE A 167 -12.21 9.29 1.69
N GLY A 168 -12.70 8.10 2.07
CA GLY A 168 -12.25 6.83 1.50
C GLY A 168 -12.70 6.56 0.08
N LEU A 169 -13.93 6.94 -0.29
CA LEU A 169 -14.53 6.64 -1.58
C LEU A 169 -14.79 7.88 -2.44
N GLY A 170 -14.83 9.08 -1.83
CA GLY A 170 -15.13 10.33 -2.51
C GLY A 170 -13.91 11.19 -2.88
N THR A 171 -12.69 10.75 -2.53
CA THR A 171 -11.44 11.46 -2.87
C THR A 171 -10.49 10.59 -3.70
N ASN A 172 -9.37 11.18 -4.12
CA ASN A 172 -8.28 10.45 -4.78
C ASN A 172 -7.67 9.34 -3.91
N LEU A 173 -7.97 9.27 -2.61
CA LEU A 173 -7.52 8.18 -1.75
C LEU A 173 -8.04 6.82 -2.25
N TYR A 174 -9.24 6.76 -2.83
CA TYR A 174 -9.75 5.54 -3.48
C TYR A 174 -8.85 5.13 -4.65
N PHE A 175 -8.56 6.06 -5.55
CA PHE A 175 -7.67 5.84 -6.70
C PHE A 175 -6.31 5.31 -6.26
N TYR A 176 -5.68 5.96 -5.28
CA TYR A 176 -4.37 5.57 -4.76
C TYR A 176 -4.39 4.35 -3.84
N SER A 177 -5.56 3.78 -3.52
CA SER A 177 -5.67 2.52 -2.79
C SER A 177 -6.01 1.33 -3.70
N VAL A 178 -6.42 1.58 -4.94
CA VAL A 178 -6.90 0.56 -5.89
C VAL A 178 -6.06 0.51 -7.17
N LEU A 179 -5.89 1.65 -7.84
CA LEU A 179 -5.21 1.73 -9.13
C LEU A 179 -3.69 1.86 -8.96
N GLU A 180 -3.27 2.64 -7.96
CA GLU A 180 -1.85 2.89 -7.66
C GLU A 180 -1.52 2.71 -6.16
N PRO A 181 -1.79 1.52 -5.59
CA PRO A 181 -1.69 1.26 -4.14
C PRO A 181 -0.30 1.48 -3.56
N ALA A 182 0.75 1.34 -4.36
CA ALA A 182 2.12 1.52 -3.89
C ALA A 182 2.59 2.98 -3.92
N MET A 183 1.80 3.94 -4.42
CA MET A 183 2.17 5.36 -4.36
C MET A 183 2.14 5.88 -2.91
N SER A 184 2.81 7.01 -2.66
CA SER A 184 3.00 7.56 -1.31
C SER A 184 1.71 8.06 -0.64
N HIS A 185 0.65 8.35 -1.38
CA HIS A 185 -0.56 9.02 -0.87
C HIS A 185 -1.24 8.32 0.31
N VAL A 186 -1.42 6.99 0.25
CA VAL A 186 -2.05 6.22 1.33
C VAL A 186 -1.20 6.24 2.60
N TYR A 187 0.12 6.19 2.41
CA TYR A 187 1.10 6.19 3.48
C TYR A 187 1.21 7.58 4.12
N SER A 188 1.19 8.64 3.31
CA SER A 188 1.11 10.02 3.79
C SER A 188 -0.19 10.27 4.55
N PHE A 189 -1.33 9.76 4.08
CA PHE A 189 -2.60 9.85 4.81
C PHE A 189 -2.49 9.23 6.22
N PHE A 190 -1.89 8.03 6.32
CA PHE A 190 -1.60 7.40 7.59
C PHE A 190 -0.68 8.25 8.47
N LEU A 191 0.47 8.67 7.95
CA LEU A 191 1.48 9.41 8.71
C LEU A 191 0.93 10.76 9.21
N VAL A 192 0.22 11.50 8.36
CA VAL A 192 -0.41 12.77 8.75
C VAL A 192 -1.53 12.57 9.77
N SER A 193 -2.24 11.44 9.71
CA SER A 193 -3.24 11.13 10.75
C SER A 193 -2.59 10.82 12.12
N LEU A 194 -1.34 10.34 12.12
CA LEU A 194 -0.65 9.88 13.32
C LEU A 194 -0.01 11.03 14.13
N PHE A 195 0.43 12.11 13.49
CA PHE A 195 1.11 13.26 14.10
C PHE A 195 0.18 14.47 14.22
#